data_AF-A0A1G6VEW0-F1
#
_entry.id   AF-A0A1G6VEW0-F1
#
_cell.length_a   1.000
_cell.length_b   1.000
_cell.length_c   1.000
_cell.angle_alpha   90.00
_cell.angle_beta   90.00
_cell.angle_gamma   90.00
#
_symmetry.space_group_name_H-M   'P 1'
#
loop_
_entity.id
_entity.type
_entity.pdbx_description
1 polymer ?
#
loop_
_entity_poly.entity_id
_entity_poly.type
_entity_poly.pdbx_seq_one_letter_code
_entity_poly.pdbx_strand_id
1 'polypeptide(L)'
;MDLQELLKKRRSYRKFDERRAISATDRDKILRAVQSASSGNNRQTLRFISVESPEMVAQVFDLTRWAASLPPELGQPKPGERPVYFVAVLAHQKSTPFVDVDKGLAISNMTLTAMDMGIGSCIIGNFNHDALRALLNIEDDYRCNLLVAFGYPAIQSSIKEIDIDEDPSYYLDEAGQYVVPKFKTEAIVRRV
;
A
#
# COMPACT_ATOMS: atom_id res chain seq x y z
N MET A 1 16.01 11.17 8.38
CA MET A 1 15.10 11.81 7.41
C MET A 1 14.02 12.50 8.21
N ASP A 2 13.66 13.72 7.89
CA ASP A 2 12.53 14.36 8.57
C ASP A 2 11.17 13.86 8.02
N LEU A 3 10.07 14.23 8.68
CA LEU A 3 8.73 13.80 8.27
C LEU A 3 8.35 14.30 6.86
N GLN A 4 8.76 15.51 6.47
CA GLN A 4 8.40 16.09 5.18
C GLN A 4 9.09 15.36 4.03
N GLU A 5 10.37 15.03 4.22
CA GLU A 5 11.11 14.17 3.31
C GLU A 5 10.48 12.78 3.23
N LEU A 6 10.09 12.18 4.37
CA LEU A 6 9.46 10.86 4.41
C LEU A 6 8.12 10.84 3.65
N LEU A 7 7.28 11.87 3.84
CA LEU A 7 6.01 12.02 3.12
C LEU A 7 6.20 12.14 1.61
N LYS A 8 7.27 12.81 1.16
CA LYS A 8 7.63 12.91 -0.26
C LYS A 8 8.15 11.58 -0.82
N LYS A 9 9.00 10.87 -0.08
CA LYS A 9 9.59 9.58 -0.51
C LYS A 9 8.63 8.41 -0.46
N ARG A 10 7.66 8.42 0.46
CA ARG A 10 6.64 7.36 0.57
C ARG A 10 5.68 7.44 -0.62
N ARG A 11 6.01 6.73 -1.68
CA ARG A 11 5.20 6.55 -2.89
C ARG A 11 4.61 5.15 -2.94
N SER A 12 3.67 4.93 -3.86
CA SER A 12 3.24 3.59 -4.22
C SER A 12 4.26 2.98 -5.17
N TYR A 13 5.09 2.07 -4.66
CA TYR A 13 6.06 1.33 -5.47
C TYR A 13 5.42 0.07 -6.03
N ARG A 14 5.67 -0.21 -7.31
CA ARG A 14 5.08 -1.37 -8.01
C ARG A 14 6.15 -2.24 -8.67
N LYS A 15 7.41 -1.98 -8.35
CA LYS A 15 8.54 -2.82 -8.73
C LYS A 15 9.47 -2.86 -7.53
N PHE A 16 9.79 -4.05 -7.10
CA PHE A 16 10.56 -4.32 -5.89
C PHE A 16 11.73 -5.24 -6.21
N ASP A 17 12.76 -5.26 -5.38
CA ASP A 17 13.78 -6.30 -5.45
C ASP A 17 13.23 -7.59 -4.83
N GLU A 18 12.68 -8.48 -5.66
CA GLU A 18 12.06 -9.74 -5.22
C GLU A 18 13.07 -10.68 -4.54
N ARG A 19 14.37 -10.50 -4.77
CA ARG A 19 15.43 -11.33 -4.17
C ARG A 19 15.77 -10.90 -2.75
N ARG A 20 15.36 -9.70 -2.35
CA ARG A 20 15.71 -9.12 -1.06
C ARG A 20 14.55 -9.25 -0.09
N ALA A 21 14.64 -10.25 0.78
CA ALA A 21 13.68 -10.42 1.88
C ALA A 21 13.70 -9.23 2.85
N ILE A 22 12.54 -8.89 3.39
CA ILE A 22 12.41 -7.99 4.55
C ILE A 22 12.68 -8.83 5.79
N SER A 23 13.48 -8.32 6.75
CA SER A 23 13.78 -9.07 7.98
C SER A 23 12.53 -9.23 8.87
N ALA A 24 12.48 -10.26 9.71
CA ALA A 24 11.38 -10.43 10.67
C ALA A 24 11.25 -9.22 11.60
N THR A 25 12.39 -8.68 12.07
CA THR A 25 12.44 -7.46 12.88
C THR A 25 11.80 -6.26 12.19
N ASP A 26 12.06 -6.06 10.89
CA ASP A 26 11.47 -4.96 10.14
C ASP A 26 9.97 -5.18 9.90
N ARG A 27 9.53 -6.42 9.64
CA ARG A 27 8.11 -6.77 9.53
C ARG A 27 7.37 -6.51 10.85
N ASP A 28 7.94 -6.92 11.97
CA ASP A 28 7.39 -6.67 13.31
C ASP A 28 7.29 -5.17 13.58
N LYS A 29 8.29 -4.39 13.18
CA LYS A 29 8.26 -2.93 13.33
C LYS A 29 7.16 -2.28 12.49
N ILE A 30 6.94 -2.75 11.25
CA ILE A 30 5.80 -2.33 10.41
C ILE A 30 4.47 -2.68 11.10
N LEU A 31 4.31 -3.92 11.57
CA LEU A 31 3.08 -4.37 12.22
C LEU A 31 2.79 -3.60 13.50
N ARG A 32 3.79 -3.35 14.35
CA ARG A 32 3.62 -2.55 15.59
C ARG A 32 3.13 -1.13 15.31
N ALA A 33 3.37 -0.57 14.12
CA ALA A 33 2.91 0.77 13.76
C ALA A 33 1.37 0.90 13.74
N VAL A 34 0.63 -0.21 13.59
CA VAL A 34 -0.85 -0.18 13.66
C VAL A 34 -1.36 0.17 15.05
N GLN A 35 -0.58 -0.12 16.11
CA GLN A 35 -0.96 0.18 17.50
C GLN A 35 -1.02 1.69 17.76
N SER A 36 -0.21 2.47 17.03
CA SER A 36 -0.16 3.92 17.16
C SER A 36 -1.25 4.64 16.34
N ALA A 37 -2.12 3.92 15.62
CA ALA A 37 -3.20 4.52 14.87
C ALA A 37 -4.37 4.89 15.78
N SER A 38 -4.86 6.13 15.67
CA SER A 38 -6.12 6.51 16.31
C SER A 38 -7.28 5.68 15.76
N SER A 39 -8.26 5.38 16.60
CA SER A 39 -9.48 4.67 16.21
C SER A 39 -10.71 5.37 16.78
N GLY A 40 -11.80 5.40 16.01
CA GLY A 40 -13.05 6.05 16.41
C GLY A 40 -13.62 5.48 17.72
N ASN A 41 -13.67 6.31 18.76
CA ASN A 41 -14.00 5.92 20.14
C ASN A 41 -13.10 4.79 20.69
N ASN A 42 -11.85 4.73 20.23
CA ASN A 42 -10.83 3.73 20.56
C ASN A 42 -11.28 2.26 20.38
N ARG A 43 -12.23 1.99 19.48
CA ARG A 43 -12.84 0.66 19.34
C ARG A 43 -11.89 -0.40 18.78
N GLN A 44 -10.85 0.01 18.04
CA GLN A 44 -9.78 -0.89 17.55
C GLN A 44 -10.35 -2.12 16.82
N THR A 45 -11.31 -1.87 15.92
CA THR A 45 -12.10 -2.92 15.25
C THR A 45 -11.39 -3.60 14.07
N LEU A 46 -10.22 -3.10 13.69
CA LEU A 46 -9.44 -3.66 12.61
C LEU A 46 -8.75 -4.97 13.03
N ARG A 47 -8.57 -5.86 12.07
CA ARG A 47 -7.71 -7.04 12.18
C ARG A 47 -6.75 -7.06 11.00
N PHE A 48 -5.63 -7.74 11.16
CA PHE A 48 -4.59 -7.78 10.14
C PHE A 48 -4.11 -9.21 9.98
N ILE A 49 -3.91 -9.65 8.75
CA ILE A 49 -3.25 -10.94 8.45
C ILE A 49 -1.91 -10.62 7.80
N SER A 50 -0.84 -11.06 8.45
CA SER A 50 0.54 -10.97 7.95
C SER A 50 0.83 -12.14 7.02
N VAL A 51 1.22 -11.88 5.78
CA VAL A 51 1.52 -12.91 4.78
C VAL A 51 3.00 -12.86 4.44
N GLU A 52 3.77 -13.80 4.98
CA GLU A 52 5.24 -13.71 5.06
C GLU A 52 6.00 -14.81 4.32
N SER A 53 5.41 -16.01 4.15
CA SER A 53 6.12 -17.09 3.47
C SER A 53 6.16 -16.85 1.96
N PRO A 54 7.28 -17.16 1.26
CA PRO A 54 7.38 -16.97 -0.18
C PRO A 54 6.24 -17.61 -0.96
N GLU A 55 5.81 -18.81 -0.55
CA GLU A 55 4.73 -19.55 -1.20
C GLU A 55 3.38 -18.85 -1.05
N MET A 56 3.12 -18.23 0.09
CA MET A 56 1.86 -17.53 0.34
C MET A 56 1.85 -16.12 -0.24
N VAL A 57 2.99 -15.44 -0.22
CA VAL A 57 3.20 -14.18 -0.93
C VAL A 57 2.94 -14.36 -2.43
N ALA A 58 3.45 -15.44 -3.04
CA ALA A 58 3.21 -15.74 -4.46
C ALA A 58 1.72 -16.00 -4.74
N GLN A 59 1.05 -16.82 -3.92
CA GLN A 59 -0.38 -17.09 -4.07
C GLN A 59 -1.23 -15.83 -3.93
N VAL A 60 -0.94 -14.95 -2.96
CA VAL A 60 -1.64 -13.67 -2.82
C VAL A 60 -1.35 -12.76 -4.02
N PHE A 61 -0.10 -12.70 -4.49
CA PHE A 61 0.28 -11.90 -5.64
C PHE A 61 -0.53 -12.25 -6.90
N ASP A 62 -0.75 -13.53 -7.19
CA ASP A 62 -1.49 -13.97 -8.38
C ASP A 62 -2.97 -13.50 -8.38
N LEU A 63 -3.53 -13.21 -7.20
CA LEU A 63 -4.87 -12.67 -7.04
C LEU A 63 -4.95 -11.16 -7.26
N THR A 64 -3.83 -10.45 -7.32
CA THR A 64 -3.77 -8.98 -7.39
C THR A 64 -3.65 -8.46 -8.83
N ARG A 65 -4.09 -7.22 -9.04
CA ARG A 65 -3.92 -6.46 -10.29
C ARG A 65 -3.31 -5.11 -10.00
N TRP A 66 -2.35 -4.69 -10.81
CA TRP A 66 -1.49 -3.55 -10.52
C TRP A 66 -1.59 -2.48 -11.60
N ALA A 67 -1.34 -1.22 -11.18
CA ALA A 67 -1.15 -0.07 -12.06
C ALA A 67 -2.22 0.11 -13.14
N ALA A 68 -3.50 0.21 -12.75
CA ALA A 68 -4.64 0.32 -13.68
C ALA A 68 -4.56 1.46 -14.72
N SER A 69 -3.75 2.50 -14.49
CA SER A 69 -3.54 3.60 -15.45
C SER A 69 -2.47 3.29 -16.51
N LEU A 70 -1.80 2.14 -16.41
CA LEU A 70 -0.78 1.69 -17.35
C LEU A 70 -1.24 0.43 -18.09
N PRO A 71 -0.74 0.20 -19.30
CA PRO A 71 -0.86 -1.10 -19.95
C PRO A 71 -0.32 -2.22 -19.05
N PRO A 72 -1.00 -3.39 -18.97
CA PRO A 72 -0.60 -4.49 -18.07
C PRO A 72 0.87 -4.91 -18.21
N GLU A 73 1.42 -4.88 -19.42
CA GLU A 73 2.81 -5.25 -19.73
C GLU A 73 3.88 -4.31 -19.12
N LEU A 74 3.47 -3.10 -18.77
CA LEU A 74 4.30 -2.10 -18.08
C LEU A 74 3.98 -2.01 -16.59
N GLY A 75 2.69 -2.17 -16.25
CA GLY A 75 2.16 -1.92 -14.92
C GLY A 75 2.23 -3.11 -13.95
N GLN A 76 2.10 -4.33 -14.45
CA GLN A 76 2.12 -5.54 -13.63
C GLN A 76 3.57 -5.93 -13.27
N PRO A 77 3.90 -6.15 -11.98
CA PRO A 77 5.24 -6.57 -11.58
C PRO A 77 5.62 -7.91 -12.22
N LYS A 78 6.80 -7.98 -12.85
CA LYS A 78 7.33 -9.19 -13.49
C LYS A 78 8.11 -10.04 -12.48
N PRO A 79 8.45 -11.31 -12.79
CA PRO A 79 9.43 -12.04 -11.98
C PRO A 79 10.72 -11.25 -11.81
N GLY A 80 11.22 -11.16 -10.58
CA GLY A 80 12.29 -10.26 -10.15
C GLY A 80 11.81 -8.91 -9.61
N GLU A 81 10.56 -8.50 -9.88
CA GLU A 81 10.00 -7.19 -9.52
C GLU A 81 8.87 -7.28 -8.46
N ARG A 82 8.50 -8.48 -8.00
CA ARG A 82 7.32 -8.69 -7.15
C ARG A 82 7.57 -8.29 -5.69
N PRO A 83 6.52 -7.88 -4.95
CA PRO A 83 6.64 -7.70 -3.51
C PRO A 83 6.97 -9.02 -2.80
N VAL A 84 7.58 -8.92 -1.63
CA VAL A 84 8.03 -10.08 -0.83
C VAL A 84 7.24 -10.24 0.47
N TYR A 85 6.26 -9.37 0.71
CA TYR A 85 5.47 -9.34 1.94
C TYR A 85 4.12 -8.66 1.68
N PHE A 86 3.04 -9.19 2.25
CA PHE A 86 1.71 -8.57 2.22
C PHE A 86 1.10 -8.48 3.63
N VAL A 87 0.28 -7.45 3.84
CA VAL A 87 -0.64 -7.36 4.98
C VAL A 87 -2.06 -7.20 4.45
N ALA A 88 -2.95 -8.12 4.80
CA ALA A 88 -4.38 -7.96 4.57
C ALA A 88 -5.00 -7.12 5.69
N VAL A 89 -5.78 -6.09 5.34
CA VAL A 89 -6.42 -5.19 6.29
C VAL A 89 -7.90 -5.50 6.37
N LEU A 90 -8.31 -6.06 7.50
CA LEU A 90 -9.65 -6.55 7.75
C LEU A 90 -10.42 -5.56 8.63
N ALA A 91 -11.70 -5.41 8.33
CA ALA A 91 -12.65 -4.72 9.20
C ALA A 91 -13.82 -5.64 9.49
N HIS A 92 -14.28 -5.64 10.74
CA HIS A 92 -15.49 -6.37 11.10
C HIS A 92 -16.70 -5.82 10.30
N GLN A 93 -17.62 -6.66 9.85
CA GLN A 93 -18.77 -6.25 9.04
C GLN A 93 -19.63 -5.20 9.77
N LYS A 94 -19.85 -5.39 11.08
CA LYS A 94 -20.55 -4.46 11.99
C LYS A 94 -19.72 -3.25 12.44
N SER A 95 -18.67 -2.88 11.70
CA SER A 95 -17.83 -1.72 11.99
C SER A 95 -18.61 -0.39 11.92
N THR A 96 -18.04 0.67 12.50
CA THR A 96 -18.61 2.02 12.39
C THR A 96 -18.57 2.55 10.95
N PRO A 97 -19.38 3.58 10.61
CA PRO A 97 -19.30 4.27 9.32
C PRO A 97 -17.93 4.90 9.01
N PHE A 98 -17.08 5.11 10.03
CA PHE A 98 -15.76 5.75 9.91
C PHE A 98 -14.60 4.75 9.88
N VAL A 99 -14.88 3.46 9.80
CA VAL A 99 -13.85 2.41 9.78
C VAL A 99 -12.81 2.56 8.67
N ASP A 100 -13.17 3.16 7.53
CA ASP A 100 -12.22 3.40 6.45
C ASP A 100 -11.24 4.54 6.80
N VAL A 101 -11.60 5.46 7.70
CA VAL A 101 -10.66 6.42 8.31
C VAL A 101 -9.67 5.67 9.19
N ASP A 102 -10.15 4.78 10.07
CA ASP A 102 -9.30 3.94 10.93
C ASP A 102 -8.31 3.11 10.07
N LYS A 103 -8.78 2.52 8.96
CA LYS A 103 -7.92 1.80 8.00
C LYS A 103 -6.84 2.72 7.42
N GLY A 104 -7.23 3.90 6.95
CA GLY A 104 -6.31 4.88 6.37
C GLY A 104 -5.20 5.28 7.33
N LEU A 105 -5.53 5.50 8.60
CA LEU A 105 -4.57 5.82 9.66
C LEU A 105 -3.59 4.65 9.90
N ALA A 106 -4.10 3.43 10.08
CA ALA A 106 -3.26 2.25 10.30
C ALA A 106 -2.33 1.97 9.10
N ILE A 107 -2.86 2.07 7.88
CA ILE A 107 -2.09 1.89 6.65
C ILE A 107 -1.04 2.99 6.49
N SER A 108 -1.38 4.24 6.78
CA SER A 108 -0.42 5.35 6.74
C SER A 108 0.75 5.10 7.69
N ASN A 109 0.48 4.68 8.93
CA ASN A 109 1.52 4.36 9.91
C ASN A 109 2.43 3.22 9.44
N MET A 110 1.85 2.11 8.94
CA MET A 110 2.62 0.98 8.40
C MET A 110 3.52 1.41 7.25
N THR A 111 2.97 2.15 6.28
CA THR A 111 3.69 2.53 5.06
C THR A 111 4.75 3.60 5.29
N LEU A 112 4.52 4.53 6.23
CA LEU A 112 5.54 5.50 6.67
C LEU A 112 6.67 4.82 7.43
N THR A 113 6.34 3.91 8.35
CA THR A 113 7.32 3.14 9.12
C THR A 113 8.18 2.27 8.21
N ALA A 114 7.57 1.62 7.21
CA ALA A 114 8.29 0.88 6.17
C ALA A 114 9.27 1.80 5.40
N MET A 115 8.79 2.95 4.92
CA MET A 115 9.60 3.86 4.11
C MET A 115 10.75 4.49 4.90
N ASP A 116 10.59 4.73 6.21
CA ASP A 116 11.68 5.17 7.09
C ASP A 116 12.85 4.17 7.11
N MET A 117 12.56 2.89 6.90
CA MET A 117 13.55 1.80 6.79
C MET A 117 13.97 1.51 5.33
N GLY A 118 13.54 2.33 4.37
CA GLY A 118 13.82 2.12 2.95
C GLY A 118 12.95 1.05 2.28
N ILE A 119 11.90 0.56 2.95
CA ILE A 119 10.96 -0.43 2.42
C ILE A 119 9.79 0.30 1.75
N GLY A 120 9.60 0.02 0.47
CA GLY A 120 8.49 0.53 -0.32
C GLY A 120 7.19 -0.21 -0.01
N SER A 121 6.08 0.40 -0.39
CA SER A 121 4.76 -0.22 -0.24
C SER A 121 3.80 0.12 -1.39
N CYS A 122 2.77 -0.69 -1.57
CA CYS A 122 1.63 -0.39 -2.42
C CYS A 122 0.33 -0.82 -1.76
N ILE A 123 -0.65 0.07 -1.71
CA ILE A 123 -1.99 -0.22 -1.23
C ILE A 123 -2.81 -0.69 -2.44
N ILE A 124 -3.44 -1.86 -2.32
CA ILE A 124 -4.09 -2.55 -3.43
C ILE A 124 -5.54 -2.84 -3.03
N GLY A 125 -6.47 -2.27 -3.78
CA GLY A 125 -7.90 -2.60 -3.71
C GLY A 125 -8.37 -3.49 -4.86
N ASN A 126 -7.55 -3.69 -5.89
CA ASN A 126 -7.91 -4.49 -7.07
C ASN A 126 -7.31 -5.90 -6.96
N PHE A 127 -8.09 -6.83 -6.42
CA PHE A 127 -7.75 -8.24 -6.30
C PHE A 127 -9.01 -9.11 -6.27
N ASN A 128 -8.87 -10.43 -6.47
CA ASN A 128 -9.97 -11.37 -6.34
C ASN A 128 -10.33 -11.57 -4.85
N HIS A 129 -11.39 -10.90 -4.37
CA HIS A 129 -11.79 -10.90 -2.96
C HIS A 129 -12.21 -12.29 -2.46
N ASP A 130 -12.97 -13.05 -3.25
CA ASP A 130 -13.46 -14.38 -2.85
C ASP A 130 -12.32 -15.39 -2.78
N ALA A 131 -11.41 -15.36 -3.76
CA ALA A 131 -10.23 -16.22 -3.75
C ALA A 131 -9.29 -15.86 -2.59
N LEU A 132 -9.09 -14.57 -2.30
CA LEU A 132 -8.23 -14.14 -1.18
C LEU A 132 -8.84 -14.58 0.16
N ARG A 133 -10.16 -14.44 0.29
CA ARG A 133 -10.91 -14.86 1.47
C ARG A 133 -10.72 -16.35 1.75
N ALA A 134 -10.88 -17.19 0.72
CA ALA A 134 -10.66 -18.63 0.84
C ALA A 134 -9.18 -18.94 1.16
N LEU A 135 -8.24 -18.31 0.46
CA LEU A 135 -6.81 -18.53 0.63
C LEU A 135 -6.32 -18.21 2.05
N LEU A 136 -6.78 -17.11 2.64
CA LEU A 136 -6.36 -16.64 3.95
C LEU A 136 -7.30 -17.07 5.10
N ASN A 137 -8.30 -17.92 4.81
CA ASN A 137 -9.32 -18.35 5.77
C ASN A 137 -9.97 -17.18 6.53
N ILE A 138 -10.36 -16.12 5.80
CA ILE A 138 -10.97 -14.94 6.41
C ILE A 138 -12.41 -15.27 6.84
N GLU A 139 -12.70 -15.09 8.13
CA GLU A 139 -14.02 -15.36 8.73
C GLU A 139 -15.14 -14.46 8.16
N ASP A 140 -16.38 -14.96 8.17
CA ASP A 140 -17.61 -14.29 7.67
C ASP A 140 -17.84 -12.93 8.26
N ASP A 141 -17.49 -12.74 9.53
CA ASP A 141 -17.65 -11.46 10.20
C ASP A 141 -16.63 -10.39 9.76
N TYR A 142 -15.67 -10.71 8.89
CA TYR A 142 -14.68 -9.76 8.39
C TYR A 142 -14.72 -9.54 6.88
N ARG A 143 -14.54 -8.27 6.49
CA ARG A 143 -14.28 -7.85 5.11
C ARG A 143 -12.82 -7.42 4.93
N CYS A 144 -12.20 -7.87 3.84
CA CYS A 144 -10.87 -7.44 3.42
C CYS A 144 -10.98 -6.71 2.08
N ASN A 145 -10.85 -5.39 2.12
CA ASN A 145 -10.96 -4.53 0.94
C ASN A 145 -9.60 -3.98 0.49
N LEU A 146 -8.57 -4.11 1.33
CA LEU A 146 -7.24 -3.55 1.07
C LEU A 146 -6.17 -4.57 1.46
N LEU A 147 -5.26 -4.82 0.52
CA LEU A 147 -3.96 -5.41 0.77
C LEU A 147 -2.91 -4.28 0.80
N VAL A 148 -1.87 -4.44 1.62
CA VAL A 148 -0.67 -3.61 1.54
C VAL A 148 0.50 -4.52 1.20
N ALA A 149 1.06 -4.34 0.01
CA ALA A 149 2.26 -5.03 -0.43
C ALA A 149 3.51 -4.26 0.00
N PHE A 150 4.60 -4.99 0.27
CA PHE A 150 5.88 -4.42 0.68
C PHE A 150 7.06 -5.10 0.00
N GLY A 151 8.13 -4.33 -0.18
CA GLY A 151 9.40 -4.79 -0.72
C GLY A 151 10.38 -3.63 -0.83
N TYR A 152 11.66 -3.89 -1.07
CA TYR A 152 12.62 -2.83 -1.33
C TYR A 152 12.39 -2.26 -2.75
N PRO A 153 12.21 -0.95 -2.95
CA PRO A 153 11.96 -0.38 -4.27
C PRO A 153 13.08 -0.72 -5.27
N ALA A 154 12.70 -1.20 -6.45
CA ALA A 154 13.59 -1.39 -7.60
C ALA A 154 13.31 -0.38 -8.72
N ILE A 155 12.58 0.69 -8.39
CA ILE A 155 12.20 1.77 -9.30
C ILE A 155 12.14 3.09 -8.53
N GLN A 156 12.42 4.20 -9.21
CA GLN A 156 12.21 5.54 -8.68
C GLN A 156 10.77 6.00 -8.91
N SER A 157 10.27 6.83 -7.99
CA SER A 157 8.99 7.49 -8.16
C SER A 157 9.08 8.93 -7.67
N SER A 158 8.62 9.86 -8.50
CA SER A 158 8.62 11.29 -8.23
C SER A 158 7.20 11.87 -8.24
N ILE A 159 7.06 13.04 -7.63
CA ILE A 159 5.86 13.87 -7.72
C ILE A 159 6.09 14.89 -8.83
N LYS A 160 5.06 15.09 -9.66
CA LYS A 160 4.94 16.27 -10.53
C LYS A 160 3.74 17.07 -10.06
N GLU A 161 3.93 18.35 -9.76
CA GLU A 161 2.79 19.22 -9.44
C GLU A 161 2.03 19.58 -10.72
N ILE A 162 0.70 19.58 -10.64
CA ILE A 162 -0.21 19.86 -11.75
C ILE A 162 -1.36 20.78 -11.29
N ASP A 163 -1.98 21.46 -12.24
CA ASP A 163 -3.21 22.23 -12.06
C ASP A 163 -4.45 21.32 -12.04
N ILE A 164 -5.61 21.84 -11.59
CA ILE A 164 -6.82 21.04 -11.29
C ILE A 164 -7.50 20.48 -12.55
N ASP A 165 -7.22 21.07 -13.69
CA ASP A 165 -7.72 20.71 -15.02
C ASP A 165 -6.82 19.72 -15.77
N GLU A 166 -5.63 19.41 -15.24
CA GLU A 166 -4.71 18.42 -15.80
C GLU A 166 -5.05 16.98 -15.36
N ASP A 167 -4.63 15.99 -16.17
CA ASP A 167 -4.85 14.56 -15.88
C ASP A 167 -4.01 14.08 -14.67
N PRO A 168 -4.63 13.59 -13.59
CA PRO A 168 -3.91 13.10 -12.41
C PRO A 168 -3.34 11.68 -12.56
N SER A 169 -3.54 11.02 -13.70
CA SER A 169 -3.07 9.66 -13.96
C SER A 169 -1.55 9.58 -13.89
N TYR A 170 -1.03 8.59 -13.15
CA TYR A 170 0.41 8.33 -13.12
C TYR A 170 0.88 7.71 -14.44
N TYR A 171 2.12 8.01 -14.82
CA TYR A 171 2.74 7.52 -16.05
C TYR A 171 4.21 7.13 -15.81
N LEU A 172 4.84 6.51 -16.80
CA LEU A 172 6.28 6.26 -16.81
C LEU A 172 6.98 7.30 -17.68
N ASP A 173 8.07 7.89 -17.20
CA ASP A 173 8.91 8.79 -17.99
C ASP A 173 9.78 8.03 -19.02
N GLU A 174 10.59 8.75 -19.79
CA GLU A 174 11.48 8.19 -20.81
C GLU A 174 12.50 7.18 -20.24
N ALA A 175 12.85 7.33 -18.95
CA ALA A 175 13.73 6.41 -18.23
C ALA A 175 12.96 5.25 -17.56
N GLY A 176 11.66 5.13 -17.81
CA GLY A 176 10.78 4.11 -17.24
C GLY A 176 10.51 4.28 -15.75
N GLN A 177 10.73 5.46 -15.18
CA GLN A 177 10.48 5.76 -13.76
C GLN A 177 9.05 6.29 -13.56
N TYR A 178 8.48 6.06 -12.39
CA TYR A 178 7.11 6.52 -12.12
C TYR A 178 7.07 8.04 -11.88
N VAL A 179 6.25 8.74 -12.64
CA VAL A 179 5.82 10.11 -12.33
C VAL A 179 4.39 10.08 -11.83
N VAL A 180 4.16 10.68 -10.67
CA VAL A 180 2.83 10.73 -10.06
C VAL A 180 2.37 12.17 -9.95
N PRO A 181 1.45 12.61 -10.81
CA PRO A 181 0.86 13.92 -10.71
C PRO A 181 0.16 14.14 -9.37
N LYS A 182 0.31 15.35 -8.82
CA LYS A 182 -0.39 15.82 -7.62
C LYS A 182 -0.85 17.25 -7.85
N PHE A 183 -2.12 17.52 -7.58
CA PHE A 183 -2.64 18.88 -7.64
C PHE A 183 -1.85 19.79 -6.69
N LYS A 184 -1.54 21.00 -7.16
CA LYS A 184 -0.96 22.07 -6.33
C LYS A 184 -1.83 22.31 -5.10
N THR A 185 -1.20 22.64 -3.98
CA THR A 185 -1.90 22.81 -2.70
C THR A 185 -2.96 23.91 -2.77
N GLU A 186 -2.66 25.00 -3.48
CA GLU A 186 -3.52 26.16 -3.67
C GLU A 186 -4.81 25.81 -4.43
N ALA A 187 -4.78 24.76 -5.25
CA ALA A 187 -5.93 24.30 -6.01
C ALA A 187 -6.91 23.45 -5.16
N ILE A 188 -6.41 22.80 -4.09
CA ILE A 188 -7.20 21.85 -3.28
C ILE A 188 -7.42 22.28 -1.83
N VAL A 189 -6.75 23.36 -1.39
CA VAL A 189 -6.89 23.92 -0.03
C VAL A 189 -7.40 25.35 -0.12
N ARG A 190 -8.64 25.55 0.35
CA ARG A 190 -9.19 26.89 0.62
C ARG A 190 -8.85 27.30 2.04
N ARG A 191 -8.13 28.41 2.21
CA ARG A 191 -7.94 29.06 3.52
C ARG A 191 -9.15 29.95 3.81
N VAL A 192 -9.71 29.84 5.01
CA VAL A 192 -10.83 30.65 5.52
C VAL A 192 -10.39 31.46 6.73
#